data_AF-A0A924ARI3-F1
#
_entry.id   AF-A0A924ARI3-F1
#
_cell.length_a   1.000
_cell.length_b   1.000
_cell.length_c   1.000
_cell.angle_alpha   90.00
_cell.angle_beta   90.00
_cell.angle_gamma   90.00
#
_symmetry.space_group_name_H-M   'P 1'
#
loop_
_entity.id
_entity.type
_entity.pdbx_description
1 polymer ?
#
loop_
_entity_poly.entity_id
_entity_poly.type
_entity_poly.pdbx_seq_one_letter_code
_entity_poly.pdbx_strand_id
1 'polypeptide(L)'
;MAFSLDKVLRENIKNAKPYSSARDEYKGSEGSFLDANENPFGSVTERNVNRYPDPLQRDVKAALAKIKHIPLAHIFLGNGSDE
;
A
#
# COMPACT_ATOMS: atom_id res chain seq x y z
N MET A 1 23.53 0.61 33.57
CA MET A 1 22.17 1.15 33.35
C MET A 1 21.41 0.18 32.47
N ALA A 2 20.15 -0.11 32.76
CA ALA A 2 19.32 -0.97 31.90
C ALA A 2 18.77 -0.16 30.72
N PHE A 3 18.71 -0.79 29.54
CA PHE A 3 18.04 -0.22 28.37
C PHE A 3 16.53 -0.05 28.65
N SER A 4 15.95 1.05 28.16
CA SER A 4 14.52 1.34 28.26
C SER A 4 14.02 1.85 26.91
N LEU A 5 13.11 1.09 26.28
CA LEU A 5 12.53 1.41 24.98
C LEU A 5 11.77 2.74 25.03
N ASP A 6 11.03 2.99 26.10
CA ASP A 6 10.28 4.23 26.33
C ASP A 6 11.14 5.49 26.25
N LYS A 7 12.44 5.41 26.59
CA LYS A 7 13.35 6.56 26.55
C LYS A 7 13.85 6.90 25.15
N VAL A 8 13.64 6.03 24.18
CA VAL A 8 14.07 6.22 22.79
C VAL A 8 12.90 6.36 21.80
N LEU A 9 11.66 6.24 22.29
CA LEU A 9 10.46 6.47 21.49
C LEU A 9 10.09 7.95 21.47
N ARG A 10 9.61 8.43 20.31
CA ARG A 10 8.99 9.75 20.20
C ARG A 10 7.62 9.73 20.89
N GLU A 11 7.32 10.77 21.66
CA GLU A 11 6.07 10.86 22.43
C GLU A 11 4.82 10.73 21.55
N ASN A 12 4.86 11.29 20.33
CA ASN A 12 3.74 11.19 19.38
C ASN A 12 3.52 9.76 18.86
N ILE A 13 4.57 8.93 18.77
CA ILE A 13 4.45 7.54 18.35
C ILE A 13 4.02 6.66 19.52
N LYS A 14 4.56 6.93 20.71
CA LYS A 14 4.20 6.22 21.95
C LYS A 14 2.70 6.29 22.25
N ASN A 15 2.09 7.45 22.01
CA ASN A 15 0.69 7.69 22.31
C ASN A 15 -0.24 7.52 21.10
N ALA A 16 0.29 7.20 19.91
CA ALA A 16 -0.53 7.01 18.72
C ALA A 16 -1.35 5.72 18.86
N LYS A 17 -2.67 5.83 18.60
CA LYS A 17 -3.50 4.65 18.38
C LYS A 17 -3.36 4.24 16.91
N PRO A 18 -2.92 3.01 16.60
CA PRO A 18 -2.81 2.57 15.21
C PRO A 18 -4.20 2.51 14.56
N TYR A 19 -4.22 2.74 13.25
CA TYR A 19 -5.39 2.49 12.43
C TYR A 19 -5.80 1.00 12.52
N SER A 20 -7.11 0.74 12.55
CA SER A 20 -7.68 -0.60 12.53
C SER A 20 -8.32 -0.83 11.17
N SER A 21 -7.84 -1.83 10.45
CA SER A 21 -8.40 -2.20 9.14
C SER A 21 -9.60 -3.15 9.31
N ALA A 22 -10.39 -3.34 8.26
CA ALA A 22 -11.50 -4.29 8.27
C ALA A 22 -11.06 -5.74 8.62
N ARG A 23 -9.83 -6.11 8.24
CA ARG A 23 -9.22 -7.42 8.58
C ARG A 23 -8.67 -7.47 10.01
N ASP A 24 -8.55 -6.34 10.68
CA ASP A 24 -8.30 -6.31 12.12
C ASP A 24 -9.56 -6.63 12.92
N GLU A 25 -10.72 -6.23 12.39
CA GLU A 25 -12.02 -6.43 13.02
C GLU A 25 -12.59 -7.84 12.80
N TYR A 26 -12.29 -8.49 11.66
CA TYR A 26 -12.69 -9.88 11.37
C TYR A 26 -11.50 -10.80 11.05
N LYS A 27 -11.31 -11.85 11.84
CA LYS A 27 -10.19 -12.81 11.73
C LYS A 27 -10.54 -14.15 11.08
N GLY A 28 -11.79 -14.36 10.68
CA GLY A 28 -12.21 -15.58 9.98
C GLY A 28 -11.86 -15.55 8.49
N SER A 29 -11.94 -16.71 7.84
CA SER A 29 -11.74 -16.85 6.39
C SER A 29 -13.02 -17.21 5.62
N GLU A 30 -14.13 -17.44 6.34
CA GLU A 30 -15.41 -17.82 5.75
C GLU A 30 -16.33 -16.61 5.60
N GLY A 31 -17.09 -16.54 4.51
CA GLY A 31 -18.12 -15.54 4.29
C GLY A 31 -17.91 -14.66 3.05
N SER A 32 -18.85 -13.74 2.86
CA SER A 32 -18.82 -12.74 1.78
C SER A 32 -18.24 -11.43 2.32
N PHE A 33 -17.10 -11.00 1.80
CA PHE A 33 -16.40 -9.79 2.26
C PHE A 33 -16.77 -8.58 1.40
N LEU A 34 -17.45 -7.60 2.01
CA LEU A 34 -17.94 -6.38 1.37
C LEU A 34 -17.65 -5.13 2.24
N ASP A 35 -16.48 -5.11 2.87
CA ASP A 35 -16.07 -4.18 3.93
C ASP A 35 -14.87 -3.29 3.57
N ALA A 36 -14.12 -3.66 2.52
CA ALA A 36 -12.87 -2.99 2.13
C ALA A 36 -12.85 -2.42 0.70
N ASN A 37 -14.00 -2.34 0.02
CA ASN A 37 -14.13 -1.86 -1.37
C ASN A 37 -13.27 -2.61 -2.40
N GLU A 38 -12.95 -3.88 -2.13
CA GLU A 38 -12.17 -4.73 -3.03
C GLU A 38 -12.96 -5.10 -4.28
N ASN A 39 -12.26 -5.28 -5.40
CA ASN A 39 -12.88 -5.80 -6.62
C ASN A 39 -13.07 -7.33 -6.51
N PRO A 40 -14.25 -7.88 -6.86
CA PRO A 40 -14.54 -9.31 -6.68
C PRO A 40 -13.88 -10.24 -7.72
N PHE A 41 -13.27 -9.71 -8.79
CA PHE A 41 -12.74 -10.51 -9.91
C PHE A 41 -11.32 -11.04 -9.70
N GLY A 42 -10.67 -10.70 -8.58
CA GLY A 42 -9.32 -11.18 -8.25
C GLY A 42 -8.19 -10.49 -9.03
N SER A 43 -7.00 -11.09 -8.98
CA SER A 43 -5.79 -10.55 -9.63
C SER A 43 -5.81 -10.80 -11.14
N VAL A 44 -5.31 -9.83 -11.91
CA VAL A 44 -5.21 -9.90 -13.37
C VAL A 44 -3.88 -10.47 -13.87
N THR A 45 -2.97 -10.90 -12.98
CA THR A 45 -1.65 -11.41 -13.37
C THR A 45 -1.22 -12.65 -12.58
N GLU A 46 -0.51 -13.56 -13.26
CA GLU A 46 0.06 -14.80 -12.70
C GLU A 46 1.61 -14.78 -12.64
N ARG A 47 2.25 -13.61 -12.76
CA ARG A 47 3.70 -13.56 -12.99
C ARG A 47 4.52 -13.82 -11.74
N ASN A 48 5.54 -14.67 -11.92
CA ASN A 48 6.66 -14.81 -10.98
C ASN A 48 7.83 -13.91 -11.41
N VAL A 49 8.32 -13.08 -10.50
CA VAL A 49 9.45 -12.15 -10.72
C VAL A 49 10.55 -12.37 -9.68
N ASN A 50 11.82 -12.27 -10.08
CA ASN A 50 12.98 -12.51 -9.22
C ASN A 50 14.07 -11.41 -9.33
N ARG A 51 13.77 -10.29 -10.01
CA ARG A 51 14.67 -9.15 -10.19
C ARG A 51 13.98 -7.87 -9.76
N TYR A 52 14.78 -6.90 -9.31
CA TYR A 52 14.27 -5.58 -8.96
C TYR A 52 13.60 -4.91 -10.17
N PRO A 53 12.47 -4.20 -9.96
CA PRO A 53 11.79 -3.47 -11.04
C PRO A 53 12.54 -2.18 -11.38
N ASP A 54 12.09 -1.48 -12.45
CA ASP A 54 12.55 -0.12 -12.74
C ASP A 54 12.17 0.83 -11.60
N PRO A 55 13.14 1.44 -10.90
CA PRO A 55 12.85 2.33 -9.76
C PRO A 55 12.14 3.62 -10.17
N LEU A 56 12.07 3.94 -11.47
CA LEU A 56 11.38 5.12 -11.99
C LEU A 56 10.02 4.81 -12.63
N GLN A 57 9.63 3.53 -12.69
CA GLN A 57 8.34 3.04 -13.19
C GLN A 57 7.94 3.63 -14.56
N ARG A 58 8.90 3.79 -15.48
CA ARG A 58 8.72 4.58 -16.70
C ARG A 58 7.59 4.07 -17.58
N ASP A 59 7.53 2.76 -17.79
CA ASP A 59 6.54 2.13 -18.67
C ASP A 59 5.11 2.27 -18.12
N VAL A 60 4.95 2.13 -16.80
CA VAL A 60 3.64 2.30 -16.13
C VAL A 60 3.19 3.76 -16.24
N LYS A 61 4.09 4.72 -15.98
CA LYS A 61 3.77 6.15 -16.12
C LYS A 61 3.43 6.52 -17.57
N ALA A 62 4.11 5.93 -18.56
CA ALA A 62 3.80 6.15 -19.96
C ALA A 62 2.42 5.60 -20.35
N ALA A 63 2.01 4.45 -19.81
CA ALA A 63 0.67 3.92 -20.01
C ALA A 63 -0.40 4.81 -19.34
N LEU A 64 -0.16 5.25 -18.10
CA LEU A 64 -1.08 6.12 -17.36
C LEU A 64 -1.22 7.50 -18.00
N ALA A 65 -0.14 8.09 -18.51
CA ALA A 65 -0.17 9.38 -19.20
C ALA A 65 -1.16 9.38 -20.38
N LYS A 66 -1.24 8.27 -21.13
CA LYS A 66 -2.21 8.10 -22.22
C LYS A 66 -3.65 8.02 -21.71
N ILE A 67 -3.89 7.30 -20.61
CA ILE A 67 -5.22 7.12 -20.00
C ILE A 67 -5.72 8.42 -19.36
N LYS A 68 -4.83 9.15 -18.69
CA LYS A 68 -5.15 10.35 -17.91
C LYS A 68 -5.02 11.65 -18.70
N HIS A 69 -4.50 11.59 -19.93
CA HIS A 69 -4.27 12.75 -20.80
C HIS A 69 -3.42 13.85 -20.16
N ILE A 70 -2.37 13.45 -19.42
CA ILE A 70 -1.41 14.38 -18.79
C ILE A 70 0.04 13.99 -19.11
N PRO A 71 0.99 14.95 -19.08
CA PRO A 71 2.40 14.65 -19.29
C PRO A 71 2.95 13.66 -18.25
N LEU A 72 3.88 12.79 -18.67
CA LEU A 72 4.55 11.82 -17.81
C LEU A 72 5.22 12.50 -16.59
N ALA A 73 5.77 13.69 -16.79
CA ALA A 73 6.42 14.48 -15.75
C ALA A 73 5.47 14.92 -14.62
N HIS A 74 4.15 14.86 -14.83
CA HIS A 74 3.13 15.18 -13.83
C HIS A 74 2.60 13.93 -13.10
N ILE A 75 3.24 12.77 -13.28
CA ILE A 75 2.82 11.50 -12.69
C ILE A 75 3.90 10.99 -11.73
N PHE A 76 3.52 10.88 -10.46
CA PHE A 76 4.26 10.17 -9.43
C PHE A 76 3.50 8.88 -9.06
N LEU A 77 4.24 7.84 -8.67
CA LEU A 77 3.68 6.56 -8.23
C LEU A 77 4.23 6.23 -6.85
N GLY A 78 3.33 5.89 -5.92
CA GLY A 78 3.64 5.31 -4.61
C GLY A 78 3.05 3.90 -4.48
N ASN A 79 3.31 3.27 -3.35
CA ASN A 79 2.82 1.95 -2.95
C ASN A 79 1.41 2.06 -2.35
N GLY A 80 0.43 2.33 -3.21
CA GLY A 80 -0.92 2.71 -2.80
C GLY A 80 -1.02 4.23 -2.57
N SER A 81 -2.23 4.73 -2.41
CA SER A 81 -2.46 6.17 -2.19
C SER A 81 -2.13 6.66 -0.79
N ASP A 82 -1.85 5.74 0.14
CA ASP A 82 -1.49 6.05 1.52
C ASP A 82 -0.01 6.47 1.67
N GLU A 83 0.84 6.11 0.70
CA GLU A 83 2.22 6.62 0.59
C GLU A 83 2.25 7.97 -0.12
#